data_AF-A0A2W5RSY8-F1
#
_entry.id   AF-A0A2W5RSY8-F1
#
_cell.length_a   1.000
_cell.length_b   1.000
_cell.length_c   1.000
_cell.angle_alpha   90.00
_cell.angle_beta   90.00
_cell.angle_gamma   90.00
#
_symmetry.space_group_name_H-M   'P 1'
#
loop_
_entity.id
_entity.type
_entity.pdbx_description
1 polymer ?
#
loop_
_entity_poly.entity_id
_entity_poly.type
_entity_poly.pdbx_seq_one_letter_code
_entity_poly.pdbx_strand_id
1 'polypeptide(L)'
;MPKVKFLKDLCSGRAGSVQDLQDYEANVLIQLGAAEIFDEKAAAKKAENDRLAVEKAEADRLAAEKEYEQIPPNILLNLNGRPVVDEFGDMVQEPELLLVPENPVKKGSKASK
;
A
#
# COMPACT_ATOMS: atom_id res chain seq x y z
N MET A 1 17.64 -31.52 -25.59
CA MET A 1 17.27 -30.23 -26.18
C MET A 1 16.97 -29.30 -25.03
N PRO A 2 17.76 -28.22 -24.84
CA PRO A 2 17.54 -27.24 -23.78
C PRO A 2 16.20 -26.54 -23.97
N LYS A 3 15.51 -26.35 -22.85
CA LYS A 3 14.31 -25.50 -22.80
C LYS A 3 14.78 -24.06 -22.64
N VAL A 4 14.29 -23.16 -23.48
CA VAL A 4 14.54 -21.73 -23.33
C VAL A 4 13.23 -20.97 -23.25
N LYS A 5 13.23 -19.89 -22.49
CA LYS A 5 12.13 -18.93 -22.41
C LYS A 5 12.50 -17.70 -23.23
N PHE A 6 11.67 -17.34 -24.18
CA PHE A 6 11.88 -16.12 -24.96
C PHE A 6 11.66 -14.88 -24.09
N LEU A 7 12.59 -13.94 -24.20
CA LEU A 7 12.52 -12.64 -23.52
C LEU A 7 11.94 -11.55 -24.45
N LYS A 8 12.06 -11.76 -25.76
CA LYS A 8 11.57 -10.86 -26.81
C LYS A 8 10.60 -11.61 -27.72
N ASP A 9 9.73 -10.87 -28.41
CA ASP A 9 8.91 -11.44 -29.46
C ASP A 9 9.78 -11.77 -30.68
N LEU A 10 9.76 -13.02 -31.11
CA LEU A 10 10.47 -13.53 -32.28
C LEU A 10 9.49 -14.25 -33.21
N CYS A 11 9.90 -14.48 -34.46
CA CYS A 11 9.10 -15.27 -35.40
C CYS A 11 8.85 -16.71 -34.91
N SER A 12 9.74 -17.23 -34.05
CA SER A 12 9.64 -18.55 -33.44
C SER A 12 8.74 -18.61 -32.20
N GLY A 13 8.32 -17.48 -31.62
CA GLY A 13 7.52 -17.44 -30.40
C GLY A 13 7.41 -16.05 -29.78
N ARG A 14 6.38 -15.83 -28.97
CA ARG A 14 6.19 -14.58 -28.22
C ARG A 14 7.05 -14.56 -26.95
N ALA A 15 7.33 -13.36 -26.45
CA ALA A 15 7.97 -13.15 -25.16
C ALA A 15 7.19 -13.90 -24.07
N GLY A 16 7.91 -14.69 -23.28
CA GLY A 16 7.38 -15.51 -22.21
C GLY A 16 7.05 -16.95 -22.58
N SER A 17 7.00 -17.33 -23.87
CA SER A 17 6.81 -18.73 -24.25
C SER A 17 8.07 -19.55 -24.01
N VAL A 18 7.88 -20.81 -23.60
CA VAL A 18 8.97 -21.77 -23.37
C VAL A 18 8.98 -22.73 -24.55
N GLN A 19 10.16 -22.88 -25.18
CA GLN A 19 10.34 -23.74 -26.34
C GLN A 19 11.59 -24.61 -26.18
N ASP A 20 11.51 -25.85 -26.65
CA ASP A 20 12.64 -26.75 -26.75
C ASP A 20 13.39 -26.47 -28.05
N LEU A 21 14.66 -26.08 -27.96
CA LEU A 21 15.52 -25.75 -29.11
C LEU A 21 16.77 -26.62 -29.13
N GLN A 22 17.48 -26.61 -30.26
CA GLN A 22 18.80 -27.22 -30.34
C GLN A 22 19.84 -26.36 -29.63
N ASP A 23 20.94 -26.98 -29.18
CA ASP A 23 21.95 -26.31 -28.33
C ASP A 23 22.56 -25.08 -29.01
N TYR A 24 22.80 -25.13 -30.33
CA TYR A 24 23.36 -23.99 -31.05
C TYR A 24 22.36 -22.82 -31.16
N GLU A 25 21.07 -23.11 -31.35
CA GLU A 25 20.02 -22.09 -31.43
C GLU A 25 19.84 -21.40 -30.08
N ALA A 26 19.78 -22.20 -29.01
CA ALA A 26 19.73 -21.70 -27.65
C ALA A 26 20.92 -20.79 -27.34
N ASN A 27 22.15 -21.21 -27.67
CA ASN A 27 23.36 -20.41 -27.45
C ASN A 27 23.31 -19.07 -28.20
N VAL A 28 22.90 -19.07 -29.47
CA VAL A 28 22.77 -17.83 -30.26
C VAL A 28 21.74 -16.89 -29.63
N LEU A 29 20.57 -17.41 -29.24
CA LEU A 29 19.51 -16.60 -28.63
C LEU A 29 19.91 -16.04 -27.27
N ILE A 30 20.62 -16.82 -26.45
CA ILE A 30 21.16 -16.38 -25.16
C ILE A 30 22.20 -15.29 -25.37
N GLN A 31 23.12 -15.46 -26.33
CA GLN A 31 24.16 -14.48 -26.64
C GLN A 31 23.58 -13.16 -27.17
N LEU A 32 22.47 -13.21 -27.91
CA LEU A 32 21.72 -12.04 -28.37
C LEU A 32 20.80 -11.44 -27.28
N GLY A 33 20.73 -12.05 -26.10
CA GLY A 33 19.82 -11.64 -25.03
C GLY A 33 18.35 -11.68 -25.46
N ALA A 34 17.99 -12.63 -26.31
CA ALA A 34 16.63 -12.85 -26.81
C ALA A 34 15.90 -13.99 -26.08
N ALA A 35 16.65 -14.91 -25.45
CA ALA A 35 16.11 -15.98 -24.64
C ALA A 35 17.01 -16.28 -23.43
N GLU A 36 16.45 -16.95 -22.43
CA GLU A 36 17.15 -17.44 -21.24
C GLU A 36 16.87 -18.94 -21.07
N ILE A 37 17.79 -19.69 -20.47
CA ILE A 37 17.55 -21.10 -20.15
C ILE A 37 16.39 -21.19 -19.15
N PHE A 38 15.40 -22.01 -19.51
CA PHE A 38 14.24 -22.23 -18.67
C PHE A 38 14.50 -23.40 -17.73
N ASP A 39 14.85 -23.08 -16.48
CA ASP A 39 14.90 -24.04 -15.39
C ASP A 39 13.56 -24.05 -14.64
N GLU A 40 12.83 -25.18 -14.72
CA GLU A 40 11.53 -25.37 -14.06
C GLU A 40 11.60 -25.11 -12.55
N LYS A 41 12.74 -25.46 -11.91
CA LYS A 41 12.99 -25.20 -10.48
C LYS A 41 13.19 -23.71 -10.16
N ALA A 42 13.80 -22.96 -11.06
CA ALA A 42 14.02 -21.52 -10.88
C ALA A 42 12.71 -20.74 -11.09
N ALA A 43 11.89 -21.15 -12.06
CA ALA A 43 10.58 -20.57 -12.31
C ALA A 43 9.63 -20.73 -11.11
N ALA A 44 9.61 -21.90 -10.47
CA ALA A 44 8.80 -22.14 -9.27
C ALA A 44 9.19 -21.21 -8.10
N LYS A 45 10.49 -21.02 -7.86
CA LYS A 45 10.99 -20.13 -6.80
C LYS A 45 10.66 -18.66 -7.05
N LYS A 46 10.71 -18.21 -8.31
CA LYS A 46 10.37 -16.83 -8.65
C LYS A 46 8.90 -16.52 -8.37
N ALA A 47 8.01 -17.45 -8.72
CA ALA A 47 6.58 -17.32 -8.44
C ALA A 47 6.25 -17.31 -6.94
N GLU A 48 7.00 -18.04 -6.12
CA GLU A 48 6.84 -18.02 -4.65
C GLU A 48 7.28 -16.67 -4.04
N ASN A 49 8.40 -16.11 -4.51
CA ASN A 49 8.89 -14.81 -4.03
C ASN A 49 7.94 -13.67 -4.42
N ASP A 50 7.39 -13.69 -5.64
CA ASP A 50 6.42 -12.70 -6.09
C ASP A 50 5.14 -12.73 -5.23
N ARG A 51 4.71 -13.91 -4.73
CA ARG A 51 3.58 -14.02 -3.80
C ARG A 51 3.87 -13.42 -2.43
N LEU A 52 5.06 -13.67 -1.88
CA LEU A 52 5.49 -13.13 -0.59
C LEU A 52 5.61 -11.60 -0.62
N ALA A 53 5.96 -11.00 -1.77
CA ALA A 53 6.03 -9.55 -1.93
C ALA A 53 4.65 -8.88 -1.86
N VAL A 54 3.60 -9.52 -2.41
CA VAL A 54 2.23 -9.00 -2.36
C VAL A 54 1.67 -9.07 -0.94
N GLU A 55 1.90 -10.17 -0.22
CA GLU A 55 1.40 -10.35 1.15
C GLU A 55 1.99 -9.33 2.15
N LYS A 56 3.28 -9.01 2.02
CA LYS A 56 3.91 -7.96 2.85
C LYS A 56 3.32 -6.58 2.61
N ALA A 57 2.98 -6.25 1.36
CA ALA A 57 2.36 -4.96 1.04
C ALA A 57 0.93 -4.85 1.61
N GLU A 58 0.18 -5.95 1.69
CA GLU A 58 -1.13 -5.94 2.36
C GLU A 58 -1.01 -5.84 3.89
N ALA A 59 -0.01 -6.49 4.49
CA ALA A 59 0.27 -6.36 5.93
C ALA A 59 0.60 -4.91 6.34
N ASP A 60 1.38 -4.19 5.52
CA ASP A 60 1.69 -2.77 5.77
C ASP A 60 0.45 -1.87 5.68
N ARG A 61 -0.51 -2.17 4.79
CA ARG A 61 -1.78 -1.41 4.71
C ARG A 61 -2.67 -1.64 5.94
N LEU A 62 -2.75 -2.89 6.41
CA LEU A 62 -3.51 -3.24 7.62
C LEU A 62 -2.88 -2.64 8.89
N ALA A 63 -1.56 -2.53 8.95
CA ALA A 63 -0.87 -1.88 10.07
C ALA A 63 -1.19 -0.38 10.14
N ALA A 64 -1.22 0.31 9.00
CA ALA A 64 -1.61 1.72 8.95
C ALA A 64 -3.07 1.91 9.38
N GLU A 65 -4.00 1.05 8.96
CA GLU A 65 -5.42 1.17 9.32
C GLU A 65 -5.67 0.98 10.82
N LYS A 66 -4.97 0.03 11.47
CA LYS A 66 -5.01 -0.16 12.93
C LYS A 66 -4.43 1.01 13.73
N GLU A 67 -3.52 1.78 13.14
CA GLU A 67 -3.01 3.01 13.75
C GLU A 67 -4.11 4.07 13.80
N TYR A 68 -4.94 4.18 12.76
CA TYR A 68 -6.07 5.11 12.75
C TYR A 68 -7.24 4.69 13.65
N GLU A 69 -7.52 3.39 13.82
CA GLU A 69 -8.56 2.91 14.75
C GLU A 69 -8.22 3.17 16.23
N GLN A 70 -6.94 3.28 16.58
CA GLN A 70 -6.50 3.59 17.94
C GLN A 70 -6.49 5.09 18.26
N ILE A 71 -6.75 5.95 17.28
CA ILE A 71 -6.87 7.39 17.49
C ILE A 71 -8.20 7.63 18.22
N PRO A 72 -8.22 8.14 19.46
CA PRO A 72 -9.47 8.53 20.11
C PRO A 72 -10.29 9.45 19.18
N PRO A 73 -11.61 9.28 19.10
CA PRO A 73 -12.47 9.95 18.12
C PRO A 73 -12.52 11.49 18.27
N ASN A 74 -11.91 12.03 19.32
CA ASN A 74 -11.91 13.45 19.67
C ASN A 74 -10.54 14.11 19.42
N ILE A 75 -9.79 13.67 18.40
CA ILE A 75 -8.48 14.24 18.05
C ILE A 75 -8.59 15.11 16.81
N LEU A 76 -7.93 16.27 16.86
CA LEU A 76 -7.80 17.16 15.71
C LEU A 76 -6.93 16.52 14.62
N LEU A 77 -7.46 16.46 13.40
CA LEU A 77 -6.74 16.02 12.20
C LEU A 77 -6.44 17.20 11.28
N ASN A 78 -5.29 17.18 10.61
CA ASN A 78 -4.97 18.17 9.57
C ASN A 78 -5.63 17.82 8.22
N LEU A 79 -5.47 18.68 7.20
CA LEU A 79 -6.04 18.49 5.86
C LEU A 79 -5.59 17.19 5.16
N ASN A 80 -4.46 16.62 5.59
CA ASN A 80 -3.94 15.37 5.07
C ASN A 80 -4.38 14.16 5.92
N GLY A 81 -5.30 14.34 6.88
CA GLY A 81 -5.84 13.31 7.76
C GLY A 81 -4.89 12.86 8.89
N ARG A 82 -3.78 13.55 9.13
CA ARG A 82 -2.83 13.19 10.20
C ARG A 82 -3.18 13.89 11.52
N PRO A 83 -3.03 13.21 12.68
CA PRO A 83 -3.18 13.82 14.00
C PRO A 83 -2.33 15.08 14.14
N VAL A 84 -2.95 16.14 14.66
CA VAL A 84 -2.26 17.36 15.08
C VAL A 84 -1.67 17.12 16.46
N VAL A 85 -0.41 17.50 16.60
CA VAL A 85 0.40 17.29 17.81
C VAL A 85 0.83 18.65 18.35
N ASP A 86 0.90 18.79 19.68
CA ASP A 86 1.36 20.01 20.34
C ASP A 86 2.89 20.18 20.32
N GLU A 87 3.40 21.25 20.96
CA GLU A 87 4.84 21.54 21.05
C GLU A 87 5.63 20.50 21.85
N PHE A 88 4.96 19.65 22.63
CA PHE A 88 5.57 18.60 23.46
C PHE A 88 5.46 17.21 22.85
N GLY A 89 4.68 17.04 21.77
CA GLY A 89 4.52 15.75 21.10
C GLY A 89 3.21 15.03 21.43
N ASP A 90 2.30 15.65 22.18
CA ASP A 90 1.02 15.05 22.58
C ASP A 90 -0.11 15.37 21.58
N MET A 91 -1.03 14.42 21.37
CA MET A 91 -2.16 14.58 20.44
C MET A 91 -3.16 15.62 20.97
N VAL A 92 -3.50 16.61 20.14
CA VAL A 92 -4.42 17.69 20.53
C VAL A 92 -5.87 17.21 20.38
N GLN A 93 -6.60 17.20 21.50
CA GLN A 93 -8.03 16.88 21.48
C GLN A 93 -8.84 18.06 20.95
N GLU A 94 -9.91 17.79 20.19
CA GLU A 94 -10.89 18.82 19.87
C GLU A 94 -11.48 19.35 21.19
N PRO A 95 -11.44 20.68 21.44
CA PRO A 95 -12.13 21.21 22.59
C PRO A 95 -13.61 20.90 22.41
N GLU A 96 -14.17 20.05 23.27
CA GLU A 96 -15.62 19.92 23.39
C GLU A 96 -16.17 21.35 23.45
N LEU A 97 -16.92 21.76 22.43
CA LEU A 97 -17.67 22.99 22.47
C LEU A 97 -18.63 22.85 23.64
N LEU A 98 -18.20 23.28 24.82
CA LEU A 98 -19.06 23.58 25.96
C LEU A 98 -20.05 24.61 25.42
N LEU A 99 -21.18 24.10 24.93
CA LEU A 99 -22.43 24.83 24.85
C LEU A 99 -22.74 25.22 26.29
N VAL A 100 -22.14 26.31 26.76
CA VAL A 100 -22.56 26.99 27.97
C VAL A 100 -24.02 27.37 27.70
N PRO A 101 -25.02 26.76 28.35
CA PRO A 101 -26.37 27.22 28.19
C PRO A 101 -26.40 28.65 28.73
N GLU A 102 -26.62 29.63 27.86
CA GLU A 102 -26.90 31.00 28.28
C GLU A 102 -28.13 30.95 29.20
N ASN A 103 -27.90 31.02 30.51
CA ASN A 103 -28.98 31.18 31.48
C ASN A 103 -29.68 32.51 31.17
N PRO A 104 -31.00 32.52 30.91
CA PRO A 104 -31.68 33.77 30.61
C PRO A 104 -31.65 34.67 31.85
N VAL A 105 -31.04 35.85 31.70
CA VAL A 105 -31.07 36.92 32.69
C VAL A 105 -32.53 37.24 33.00
N LYS A 106 -32.97 36.91 34.22
CA LYS A 106 -34.27 37.31 34.75
C LYS A 106 -34.30 38.84 34.81
N LYS A 107 -34.94 39.47 33.82
CA LYS A 107 -35.32 40.89 33.84
C LYS A 107 -36.15 41.13 35.09
N GLY A 108 -35.61 41.94 36.00
CA GLY A 108 -36.32 42.42 37.18
C GLY A 108 -37.62 43.11 36.78
N SER A 109 -38.75 42.57 37.25
CA SER A 109 -40.02 43.27 37.27
C SER A 109 -39.94 44.38 38.32
N LYS A 110 -39.74 45.62 37.84
CA LYS A 110 -39.89 46.81 38.66
C LYS A 110 -41.35 46.94 39.11
N ALA A 111 -41.51 47.22 40.40
CA ALA A 111 -42.76 47.63 41.03
C ALA A 111 -43.34 48.90 40.38
N SER A 112 -44.67 48.93 40.25
CA SER A 112 -45.55 50.08 39.97
C SER A 112 -46.94 49.49 39.71
N LYS A 113 -48.05 49.83 40.36
CA LYS A 113 -48.48 50.95 41.20
C LYS A 113 -49.76 50.51 41.90
#